data_AF-A0A8C2MZL1-F1
#
_entry.id   AF-A0A8C2MZL1-F1
#
_cell.length_a   1.000
_cell.length_b   1.000
_cell.length_c   1.000
_cell.angle_alpha   90.00
_cell.angle_beta   90.00
_cell.angle_gamma   90.00
#
_symmetry.space_group_name_H-M   'P 1'
#
loop_
_entity.id
_entity.type
_entity.pdbx_description
1 polymer ?
#
loop_
_entity_poly.entity_id
_entity_poly.type
_entity_poly.pdbx_seq_one_letter_code
_entity_poly.pdbx_strand_id
1 'polypeptide(L)' 'MRSLQLILVVFVLLSYVPPVRSGLNIYIKRMFDSCWLLKGTCRESCQPREIFNIFCGTQYLCCIDPEDMPTLFVK' A
#
# COMPACT_ATOMS: atom_id res chain seq x y z
N MET A 1 39.85 -26.41 4.60
CA MET A 1 39.50 -25.80 3.29
C MET A 1 38.19 -26.31 2.70
N ARG A 2 37.88 -27.61 2.78
CA ARG A 2 36.62 -28.21 2.26
C ARG A 2 35.33 -27.66 2.89
N SER A 3 35.35 -27.37 4.20
CA SER A 3 34.22 -26.76 4.92
C SER A 3 33.91 -25.32 4.46
N LEU A 4 34.96 -24.52 4.21
CA LEU A 4 34.81 -23.13 3.72
C LEU A 4 34.12 -23.08 2.35
N GLN A 5 34.47 -24.02 1.47
CA GLN A 5 33.85 -24.14 0.15
C GLN A 5 32.36 -24.53 0.25
N LEU A 6 32.00 -25.43 1.16
CA LEU A 6 30.61 -25.82 1.40
C LEU A 6 29.78 -24.65 1.93
N ILE A 7 30.32 -23.88 2.87
CA ILE A 7 29.67 -22.68 3.40
C ILE A 7 29.40 -21.67 2.27
N LEU A 8 30.39 -21.45 1.40
CA LEU A 8 30.26 -20.52 0.28
C LEU A 8 29.19 -20.97 -0.73
N VAL A 9 29.13 -22.28 -1.03
CA VAL A 9 28.07 -22.86 -1.87
C VAL A 9 26.69 -22.67 -1.24
N VAL A 10 26.55 -22.87 0.06
CA VAL A 10 25.28 -22.66 0.78
C VAL A 10 24.85 -21.20 0.71
N PHE A 11 25.76 -20.23 0.89
CA PHE A 11 25.45 -18.81 0.75
C PHE A 11 25.00 -18.43 -0.66
N VAL A 12 25.64 -18.98 -1.70
CA VAL A 12 25.25 -18.75 -3.10
C VAL A 12 23.87 -19.36 -3.40
N LEU A 13 23.54 -20.52 -2.83
CA LEU A 13 22.21 -21.12 -2.99
C LEU A 13 21.13 -20.29 -2.26
N LEU A 14 21.43 -19.78 -1.08
CA LEU A 14 20.50 -18.94 -0.31
C LEU A 14 20.26 -17.57 -0.95
N SER A 15 21.27 -16.99 -1.62
CA SER A 15 21.08 -15.73 -2.37
C SER A 15 20.29 -15.91 -3.66
N TYR A 16 20.20 -17.13 -4.19
CA TYR A 16 19.37 -17.48 -5.33
C TYR A 16 17.88 -17.65 -4.96
N VAL A 17 17.55 -17.68 -3.67
CA VAL A 17 16.16 -17.59 -3.21
C VAL A 17 15.75 -16.11 -3.30
N PRO A 18 14.93 -15.71 -4.30
CA PRO A 18 14.52 -14.33 -4.40
C PRO A 18 13.83 -13.93 -3.10
N PRO A 19 14.19 -12.78 -2.49
CA PRO A 19 13.49 -12.29 -1.33
C PRO A 19 12.02 -12.09 -1.71
N VAL A 20 11.19 -13.01 -1.22
CA VAL A 20 9.76 -12.81 -0.97
C VAL A 20 8.92 -12.56 -2.24
N ARG A 21 8.46 -13.65 -2.88
CA ARG A 21 7.25 -13.64 -3.73
C ARG A 21 5.94 -13.44 -2.94
N SER A 22 5.99 -13.39 -1.62
CA SER A 22 4.86 -12.93 -0.82
C SER A 22 4.79 -11.41 -0.91
N GLY A 23 4.04 -10.89 -1.89
CA GLY A 23 3.66 -9.48 -1.88
C GLY A 23 3.08 -9.07 -0.53
N LEU A 24 2.98 -7.75 -0.29
CA LEU A 24 2.33 -7.22 0.91
C LEU A 24 1.04 -7.98 1.20
N ASN A 25 0.85 -8.40 2.45
CA ASN A 25 -0.40 -8.99 2.89
C ASN A 25 -1.55 -8.08 2.44
N ILE A 26 -2.59 -8.66 1.83
CA ILE A 26 -3.75 -7.94 1.29
C ILE A 26 -4.35 -6.94 2.29
N TYR A 27 -4.29 -7.23 3.59
CA TYR A 27 -4.74 -6.34 4.66
C TYR A 27 -3.86 -5.10 4.79
N ILE A 28 -2.55 -5.27 4.70
CA ILE A 28 -1.57 -4.16 4.76
C ILE A 28 -1.71 -3.32 3.49
N LYS A 29 -1.86 -3.96 2.32
CA LYS A 29 -2.11 -3.25 1.06
C LYS A 29 -3.38 -2.39 1.15
N ARG A 30 -4.48 -2.95 1.66
CA ARG A 30 -5.73 -2.18 1.86
C ARG A 30 -5.57 -0.99 2.80
N MET A 31 -4.77 -1.12 3.86
CA MET A 31 -4.49 0.01 4.75
C MET A 31 -3.77 1.15 4.00
N PHE A 32 -2.78 0.83 3.17
CA PHE A 32 -2.08 1.82 2.36
C PHE A 32 -2.92 2.41 1.21
N ASP A 33 -3.87 1.64 0.69
CA ASP A 33 -4.83 2.08 -0.34
C ASP A 33 -6.04 2.83 0.26
N SER A 34 -6.10 2.93 1.59
CA SER A 34 -7.16 3.64 2.31
C SER A 34 -6.67 4.99 2.85
N CYS A 35 -7.58 5.94 2.94
CA CYS A 35 -7.33 7.25 3.50
C CYS A 35 -8.43 7.63 4.50
N TRP A 36 -8.27 8.76 5.19
CA TRP A 36 -9.25 9.28 6.14
C TRP A 36 -9.73 8.22 7.17
N LEU A 37 -8.80 7.65 7.95
CA LEU A 37 -9.13 6.62 8.96
C LEU A 37 -9.93 5.43 8.39
N LEU A 38 -9.54 4.94 7.20
CA LEU A 38 -10.21 3.83 6.48
C LEU A 38 -11.62 4.16 5.95
N LYS A 39 -12.06 5.41 6.01
CA LYS A 39 -13.34 5.87 5.44
C LYS A 39 -13.24 6.34 4.00
N GLY A 40 -12.03 6.64 3.53
CA GLY A 40 -11.76 7.00 2.15
C GLY A 40 -10.94 5.95 1.42
N THR A 41 -11.02 5.98 0.09
CA THR A 41 -10.24 5.11 -0.80
C THR A 41 -9.34 5.95 -1.71
N CYS A 42 -8.09 5.54 -1.88
CA CYS A 42 -7.18 6.16 -2.83
C CYS A 42 -7.49 5.69 -4.26
N ARG A 43 -7.82 6.63 -5.16
CA ARG A 43 -8.17 6.37 -6.57
C ARG A 43 -7.52 7.40 -7.49
N GLU A 44 -7.33 7.11 -8.77
CA GLU A 44 -6.77 8.10 -9.72
C GLU A 44 -7.72 9.28 -9.95
N SER A 45 -9.03 9.04 -9.89
CA SER A 45 -10.08 10.05 -9.93
C SER A 45 -11.19 9.68 -8.97
N CYS A 46 -11.75 10.66 -8.28
CA CYS A 46 -12.94 10.48 -7.47
C CYS A 46 -14.20 10.39 -8.34
N GLN A 47 -15.20 9.66 -7.86
CA GLN A 47 -16.51 9.64 -8.49
C GLN A 47 -17.23 10.97 -8.31
N PRO A 48 -18.21 11.33 -9.16
CA PRO A 48 -18.91 12.61 -9.08
C PRO A 48 -19.65 12.87 -7.76
N ARG A 49 -19.94 11.80 -6.99
CA ARG A 49 -20.62 11.88 -5.69
C ARG A 49 -19.65 11.87 -4.50
N GLU A 50 -18.39 11.53 -4.73
CA GLU A 50 -17.36 11.50 -3.69
C GLU A 50 -16.72 12.89 -3.55
N ILE A 51 -16.26 13.20 -2.36
CA ILE A 51 -15.54 14.43 -2.05
C ILE A 51 -14.04 14.14 -2.13
N PHE A 52 -13.32 15.02 -2.82
CA PHE A 52 -11.87 15.04 -2.78
C PHE A 52 -11.38 15.65 -1.46
N ASN A 53 -10.53 14.92 -0.73
CA ASN A 53 -9.98 15.39 0.54
C ASN A 53 -8.48 15.70 0.48
N ILE A 54 -7.64 14.77 -0.02
CA ILE A 54 -6.17 14.91 -0.07
C ILE A 54 -5.57 14.01 -1.16
N PHE A 55 -4.30 14.19 -1.53
CA PHE A 55 -3.58 13.27 -2.41
C PHE A 55 -3.01 12.06 -1.64
N CYS A 56 -3.22 10.85 -2.16
CA CYS A 56 -2.54 9.64 -1.75
C CYS A 56 -1.26 9.45 -2.61
N GLY A 57 -0.14 10.03 -2.18
CA GLY A 57 1.11 9.97 -2.95
C GLY A 57 1.14 10.96 -4.12
N THR A 58 1.62 10.54 -5.29
CA THR A 58 1.87 11.45 -6.43
C THR A 58 0.76 11.49 -7.48
N GLN A 59 -0.02 10.41 -7.63
CA GLN A 59 -1.04 10.29 -8.69
C GLN A 59 -2.43 9.88 -8.20
N TYR A 60 -2.56 9.45 -6.95
CA TYR A 60 -3.85 9.04 -6.40
C TYR A 60 -4.44 10.15 -5.53
N LEU A 61 -5.77 10.20 -5.52
CA LEU A 61 -6.64 11.10 -4.78
C LEU A 61 -7.34 10.29 -3.69
N CYS A 62 -7.46 10.86 -2.50
CA CYS A 62 -8.30 10.35 -1.43
C CYS A 62 -9.74 10.81 -1.68
N CYS A 63 -10.57 9.83 -2.01
CA CYS A 63 -11.98 10.01 -2.28
C CYS A 63 -12.79 9.47 -1.10
N ILE A 64 -13.69 10.30 -0.58
CA ILE A 64 -14.48 10.02 0.62
C ILE A 64 -15.96 10.21 0.27
N ASP A 65 -16.81 9.34 0.80
CA ASP A 65 -18.25 9.54 0.72
C ASP A 65 -18.68 10.76 1.55
N PRO A 66 -19.62 11.58 1.06
CA PRO A 66 -20.06 12.79 1.76
C PRO A 66 -20.66 12.51 3.13
N GLU A 67 -21.16 11.30 3.37
CA GLU A 67 -21.70 10.85 4.67
C GLU A 67 -20.62 10.67 5.75
N ASP A 68 -19.38 10.35 5.33
CA ASP A 68 -18.23 10.17 6.21
C ASP A 68 -17.44 11.48 6.44
N MET A 69 -17.81 12.54 5.71
CA MET A 69 -17.27 13.88 5.89
C MET A 69 -18.02 14.58 7.04
N PRO A 70 -17.33 15.14 8.05
CA PRO A 70 -18.01 15.92 9.07
C PRO A 70 -18.68 17.15 8.44
N THR A 71 -19.91 17.44 8.85
CA THR A 71 -20.78 18.51 8.32
C THR A 71 -20.22 19.93 8.45
N LEU A 72 -19.04 20.09 9.04
CA LEU A 72 -18.36 21.36 9.24
C LEU A 72 -17.70 21.92 7.96
N PHE A 73 -17.55 21.13 6.89
CA PHE A 73 -16.91 21.55 5.63
C PHE A 73 -17.90 21.78 4.47
N VAL A 74 -19.20 21.82 4.75
CA VAL A 74 -20.20 22.21 3.74
C VAL A 74 -20.08 23.73 3.56
N LYS A 75 -19.42 24.15 2.47
CA LYS A 75 -19.40 25.55 2.01
C LYS A 75 -20.53 25.80 1.03
#